data_AF-A0A0P4W245-F1
#
_entry.id   AF-A0A0P4W245-F1
#
_cell.length_a   1.000
_cell.length_b   1.000
_cell.length_c   1.000
_cell.angle_alpha   90.00
_cell.angle_beta   90.00
_cell.angle_gamma   90.00
#
_symmetry.space_group_name_H-M   'P 1'
#
loop_
_entity.id
_entity.type
_entity.pdbx_description
1 polymer ?
#
loop_
_entity_poly.entity_id
_entity_poly.type
_entity_poly.pdbx_seq_one_letter_code
_entity_poly.pdbx_strand_id
1 'polypeptide(L)'
;MIEGSSMVKLRANSRQYHRFFRLLDDLSAIRWTPTTKKTSKAQLMIEQIKEIRTGRNCESLRNKDFPAHYNEERIFSILYGDSYESLDLIAHSPEEASIWVTGLNALIGASKATPDAVEDRQTLREMWLKEMFEKASKNNSGGFIDQTTCIKLIKRLDSHVALVRVRQKLQEYDMGKTDGCRGRIDSQEFIDMFKEIATRPEIYFLLIRYANKDYLTLEDFHLFLEGEQGMAGLTTEKVIETIEKYEPAPEARKNRQMLIDGFTRYLMSEECDLFDPAHRTVCQDMGQPLVHYFVSTSHNTYLLEDQLKGPSSVDGYIRVLACGCRCVKVDVWDGQEEPLVYHGNTLTSKIPFREVIHAIATYAFDFSVYVL
;
A
#
# COMPACT_ATOMS: atom_id res chain seq x y z
N MET A 1 11.69 14.93 -9.27
CA MET A 1 11.82 15.79 -10.48
C MET A 1 12.53 17.11 -10.21
N ILE A 2 12.26 17.82 -9.09
CA ILE A 2 12.95 19.08 -8.73
C ILE A 2 14.45 18.84 -8.48
N GLU A 3 14.79 17.81 -7.71
CA GLU A 3 16.19 17.38 -7.47
C GLU A 3 16.92 16.96 -8.77
N GLY A 4 16.15 16.58 -9.79
CA GLY A 4 16.61 16.22 -11.13
C GLY A 4 17.03 14.76 -11.29
N SER A 5 17.28 14.39 -12.54
CA SER A 5 17.54 13.02 -13.01
C SER A 5 18.50 13.04 -14.20
N SER A 6 19.38 12.05 -14.28
CA SER A 6 20.25 11.85 -15.44
C SER A 6 19.58 10.95 -16.48
N MET A 7 19.25 11.51 -17.64
CA MET A 7 18.56 10.78 -18.72
C MET A 7 19.29 10.94 -20.06
N VAL A 8 19.08 10.00 -20.97
CA VAL A 8 19.60 10.08 -22.34
C VAL A 8 18.58 10.79 -23.22
N LYS A 9 18.96 11.94 -23.77
CA LYS A 9 18.19 12.65 -24.79
C LYS A 9 18.51 12.09 -26.17
N LEU A 10 17.48 11.60 -26.86
CA LEU A 10 17.57 11.10 -28.22
C LEU A 10 17.28 12.21 -29.24
N ARG A 11 17.93 12.13 -30.40
CA ARG A 11 17.66 13.01 -31.56
C ARG A 11 17.14 12.20 -32.73
N ALA A 12 16.53 12.91 -33.69
CA ALA A 12 16.04 12.34 -34.95
C ALA A 12 17.11 11.50 -35.68
N ASN A 13 18.37 11.92 -35.66
CA ASN A 13 19.51 11.20 -36.25
C ASN A 13 20.15 10.12 -35.35
N SER A 14 19.42 9.62 -34.35
CA SER A 14 19.87 8.59 -33.40
C SER A 14 21.07 8.97 -32.52
N ARG A 15 21.50 10.25 -32.52
CA ARG A 15 22.53 10.72 -31.59
C ARG A 15 21.98 10.75 -30.16
N GLN A 16 22.76 10.18 -29.25
CA GLN A 16 22.46 10.09 -27.84
C GLN A 16 23.23 11.15 -27.06
N TYR A 17 22.55 11.80 -26.12
CA TYR A 17 23.13 12.84 -25.30
C TYR A 17 22.75 12.63 -23.83
N HIS A 18 23.71 12.28 -22.99
CA HIS A 18 23.50 12.21 -21.55
C HIS A 18 23.30 13.61 -20.99
N ARG A 19 22.16 13.85 -20.36
CA ARG A 19 21.76 15.16 -19.86
C ARG A 19 21.13 15.01 -18.48
N PHE A 20 21.42 15.99 -17.63
CA PHE A 20 20.74 16.13 -16.35
C PHE A 20 19.50 16.99 -16.56
N PHE A 21 18.32 16.45 -16.29
CA PHE A 21 17.03 17.12 -16.38
C PHE A 21 16.51 17.43 -14.98
N ARG A 22 15.89 18.59 -14.81
CA ARG A 22 15.22 18.98 -13.56
C ARG A 22 13.97 19.80 -13.85
N LEU A 23 12.98 19.68 -12.98
CA LEU A 23 11.84 20.59 -12.95
C LEU A 23 12.24 21.86 -12.18
N LEU A 24 11.80 23.03 -12.63
CA LEU A 24 11.99 24.27 -11.87
C LEU A 24 11.14 24.25 -10.59
N ASP A 25 11.60 24.98 -9.56
CA ASP A 25 10.94 25.04 -8.25
C ASP A 25 9.52 25.64 -8.33
N ASP A 26 9.27 26.47 -9.35
CA ASP A 26 7.97 27.06 -9.67
C ASP A 26 7.07 26.14 -10.53
N LEU A 27 7.53 24.94 -10.84
CA LEU A 27 6.84 23.93 -11.66
C LEU A 27 6.53 24.38 -13.10
N SER A 28 7.11 25.50 -13.57
CA SER A 28 6.75 26.11 -14.86
C SER A 28 7.40 25.45 -16.07
N ALA A 29 8.57 24.84 -15.89
CA ALA A 29 9.36 24.28 -16.99
C ALA A 29 10.30 23.15 -16.57
N ILE A 30 10.58 22.25 -17.50
CA ILE A 30 11.68 21.29 -17.40
C ILE A 30 12.92 21.93 -18.02
N ARG A 31 14.05 21.88 -17.31
CA ARG A 31 15.35 22.36 -17.80
C ARG A 31 16.36 21.22 -17.83
N TRP A 32 17.23 21.22 -18.84
CA TRP A 32 18.37 20.30 -18.89
C TRP A 32 19.70 21.03 -19.13
N THR A 33 20.81 20.37 -18.82
CA THR A 33 22.16 20.92 -19.03
C THR A 33 22.44 21.18 -20.52
N PRO A 34 22.71 22.43 -20.96
CA PRO A 34 22.92 22.75 -22.37
C PRO A 34 24.28 22.24 -22.87
N THR A 35 24.37 21.98 -24.19
CA THR A 35 25.63 21.57 -24.87
C THR A 35 26.48 22.77 -25.30
N THR A 36 25.91 23.98 -25.24
CA THR A 36 26.50 25.22 -25.75
C THR A 36 26.25 26.36 -24.77
N LYS A 37 27.04 27.44 -24.83
CA LYS A 37 26.87 28.66 -24.01
C LYS A 37 25.51 29.38 -24.18
N LYS A 38 24.65 28.93 -25.10
CA LYS A 38 23.27 29.42 -25.29
C LYS A 38 22.31 28.64 -24.38
N THR A 39 22.06 29.16 -23.19
CA THR A 39 21.27 28.54 -22.12
C THR A 39 19.76 28.55 -22.36
N SER A 40 19.24 29.45 -23.20
CA SER A 40 17.80 29.66 -23.41
C SER A 40 17.07 28.53 -24.15
N LYS A 41 17.78 27.66 -24.89
CA LYS A 41 17.18 26.56 -25.67
C LYS A 41 17.12 25.21 -24.92
N ALA A 42 17.59 25.17 -23.67
CA ALA A 42 17.65 23.93 -22.89
C ALA A 42 16.54 23.85 -21.84
N GLN A 43 15.36 24.36 -22.19
CA GLN A 43 14.17 24.30 -21.36
C GLN A 43 12.93 24.02 -22.22
N LEU A 44 11.93 23.41 -21.61
CA LEU A 44 10.61 23.16 -22.18
C LEU A 44 9.57 23.61 -21.15
N MET A 45 8.72 24.57 -21.52
CA MET A 45 7.65 25.03 -20.65
C MET A 45 6.58 23.94 -20.52
N ILE A 46 6.06 23.71 -19.32
CA ILE A 46 5.02 22.70 -19.08
C ILE A 46 3.77 23.00 -19.90
N GLU A 47 3.39 24.27 -20.04
CA GLU A 47 2.24 24.72 -20.84
C GLU A 47 2.33 24.32 -22.32
N GLN A 48 3.53 24.12 -22.85
CA GLN A 48 3.77 23.74 -24.24
C GLN A 48 3.61 22.23 -24.46
N ILE A 49 3.59 21.44 -23.40
CA ILE A 49 3.49 19.98 -23.49
C ILE A 49 2.04 19.59 -23.82
N LYS A 50 1.87 18.87 -24.93
CA LYS A 50 0.58 18.39 -25.40
C LYS A 50 0.27 17.00 -24.86
N GLU A 51 1.23 16.09 -24.91
CA GLU A 51 1.06 14.67 -24.59
C GLU A 51 2.39 14.03 -24.20
N ILE A 52 2.36 12.97 -23.40
CA ILE A 52 3.52 12.13 -23.09
C ILE A 52 3.20 10.70 -23.49
N ARG A 53 4.08 10.07 -24.26
CA ARG A 53 3.94 8.69 -24.72
C ARG A 53 5.03 7.82 -24.11
N THR A 54 4.65 6.68 -23.55
CA THR A 54 5.59 5.67 -23.06
C THR A 54 5.95 4.67 -24.16
N GLY A 55 7.12 4.06 -24.04
CA GLY A 55 7.63 3.06 -24.97
C GLY A 55 7.97 3.62 -26.35
N ARG A 56 7.87 2.78 -27.38
CA ARG A 56 8.22 3.11 -28.79
C ARG A 56 7.05 3.69 -29.58
N ASN A 57 6.08 4.29 -28.91
CA ASN A 57 4.83 4.78 -29.53
C ASN A 57 4.96 6.14 -30.23
N CYS A 58 6.16 6.71 -30.26
CA CYS A 58 6.48 7.92 -31.03
C CYS A 58 7.04 7.55 -32.42
N GLU A 59 6.59 8.26 -33.46
CA GLU A 59 6.98 8.01 -34.86
C GLU A 59 8.51 8.10 -35.07
N SER A 60 9.19 8.95 -34.32
CA SER A 60 10.65 9.14 -34.33
C SER A 60 11.46 7.94 -33.78
N LEU A 61 10.80 7.01 -33.09
CA LEU A 61 11.39 5.84 -32.42
C LEU A 61 10.96 4.50 -33.05
N ARG A 62 9.87 4.48 -33.83
CA ARG A 62 9.25 3.27 -34.37
C ARG A 62 10.11 2.49 -35.37
N ASN A 63 10.97 3.19 -36.12
CA ASN A 63 11.80 2.64 -37.20
C ASN A 63 13.32 2.64 -36.89
N LYS A 64 13.71 2.71 -35.61
CA LYS A 64 15.13 2.73 -35.22
C LYS A 64 15.56 1.41 -34.60
N ASP A 65 16.66 0.85 -35.10
CA ASP A 65 17.35 -0.28 -34.51
C ASP A 65 17.99 0.15 -33.17
N PHE A 66 17.25 -0.05 -32.08
CA PHE A 66 17.83 0.01 -30.74
C PHE A 66 18.48 -1.34 -30.43
N PRO A 67 19.70 -1.36 -29.90
CA PRO A 67 20.31 -2.61 -29.47
C PRO A 67 19.42 -3.29 -28.40
N ALA A 68 19.29 -4.62 -28.48
CA ALA A 68 18.29 -5.45 -27.79
C ALA A 68 18.26 -5.38 -26.25
N HIS A 69 19.12 -4.56 -25.62
CA HIS A 69 19.23 -4.42 -24.17
C HIS A 69 18.44 -3.23 -23.58
N TYR A 70 17.77 -2.42 -24.41
CA TYR A 70 16.91 -1.35 -23.91
C TYR A 70 15.52 -1.88 -23.56
N ASN A 71 15.21 -1.91 -22.25
CA ASN A 71 13.84 -2.12 -21.77
C ASN A 71 12.96 -0.93 -22.22
N GLU A 72 11.85 -1.22 -22.92
CA GLU A 72 10.93 -0.22 -23.45
C GLU A 72 10.28 0.64 -22.36
N GLU A 73 10.16 0.11 -21.14
CA GLU A 73 9.59 0.79 -19.98
C GLU A 73 10.44 1.97 -19.50
N ARG A 74 11.71 2.05 -19.94
CA ARG A 74 12.61 3.17 -19.64
C ARG A 74 12.43 4.35 -20.60
N ILE A 75 11.68 4.16 -21.69
CA ILE A 75 11.60 5.09 -22.81
C ILE A 75 10.29 5.85 -22.72
N PHE A 76 10.36 7.17 -22.88
CA PHE A 76 9.19 8.01 -23.04
C PHE A 76 9.50 9.22 -23.91
N SER A 77 8.46 9.75 -24.56
CA SER A 77 8.52 10.89 -25.47
C SER A 77 7.57 11.97 -24.99
N ILE A 78 8.09 13.20 -24.87
CA ILE A 78 7.28 14.39 -24.55
C ILE A 78 6.97 15.10 -25.86
N LEU A 79 5.69 15.18 -26.23
CA LEU A 79 5.22 15.90 -27.41
C LEU A 79 4.84 17.32 -27.03
N TYR A 80 5.39 18.32 -27.72
CA TYR A 80 5.22 19.72 -27.36
C TYR A 80 5.12 20.67 -28.57
N GLY A 81 4.57 21.86 -28.33
CA GLY A 81 4.34 22.88 -29.34
C GLY A 81 3.19 22.53 -30.32
N ASP A 82 2.85 23.48 -31.20
CA ASP A 82 1.71 23.31 -32.12
C ASP A 82 2.04 22.41 -33.32
N SER A 83 3.33 22.19 -33.58
CA SER A 83 3.82 21.27 -34.61
C SER A 83 4.11 19.86 -34.09
N TYR A 84 3.73 19.55 -32.83
CA TYR A 84 3.97 18.24 -32.19
C TYR A 84 5.43 17.80 -32.26
N GLU A 85 6.36 18.68 -31.89
CA GLU A 85 7.76 18.31 -31.77
C GLU A 85 7.95 17.26 -30.67
N SER A 86 8.87 16.31 -30.86
CA SER A 86 9.15 15.27 -29.87
C SER A 86 10.46 15.48 -29.12
N LEU A 87 10.40 15.33 -27.80
CA LEU A 87 11.56 15.18 -26.92
C LEU A 87 11.60 13.74 -26.39
N ASP A 88 12.39 12.92 -27.07
CA ASP A 88 12.55 11.50 -26.78
C ASP A 88 13.63 11.28 -25.69
N LEU A 89 13.27 10.58 -24.62
CA LEU A 89 14.10 10.37 -23.42
C LEU A 89 14.21 8.89 -23.05
N ILE A 90 15.38 8.49 -22.54
CA ILE A 90 15.61 7.19 -21.90
C ILE A 90 16.06 7.43 -20.45
N ALA A 91 15.28 6.95 -19.48
CA ALA A 91 15.59 7.00 -18.06
C ALA A 91 16.63 5.94 -17.64
N HIS A 92 17.21 6.10 -16.46
CA HIS A 92 18.13 5.10 -15.91
C HIS A 92 17.40 3.80 -15.56
N SER A 93 16.18 3.89 -15.04
CA SER A 93 15.34 2.74 -14.69
C SER A 93 13.86 2.93 -15.10
N PRO A 94 13.06 1.86 -15.18
CA PRO A 94 11.61 1.96 -15.44
C PRO A 94 10.88 2.81 -14.40
N GLU A 95 11.30 2.73 -13.14
CA GLU A 95 10.72 3.50 -12.04
C GLU A 95 10.97 5.00 -12.23
N GLU A 96 12.18 5.39 -12.64
CA GLU A 96 12.50 6.78 -12.93
C GLU A 96 11.69 7.31 -14.13
N ALA A 97 11.51 6.50 -15.18
CA ALA A 97 10.65 6.86 -16.30
C ALA A 97 9.20 7.08 -15.84
N SER A 98 8.67 6.17 -15.02
CA SER A 98 7.32 6.27 -14.46
C SER A 98 7.13 7.54 -13.60
N ILE A 99 8.11 7.88 -12.75
CA ILE A 99 8.08 9.11 -11.95
C ILE A 99 7.99 10.35 -12.84
N TRP A 100 8.80 10.43 -13.90
CA TRP A 100 8.81 11.58 -14.81
C TRP A 100 7.52 11.67 -15.63
N VAL A 101 7.07 10.57 -16.23
CA VAL A 101 5.83 10.53 -17.02
C VAL A 101 4.64 10.94 -16.15
N THR A 102 4.52 10.34 -14.96
CA THR A 102 3.43 10.63 -14.02
C THR A 102 3.46 12.08 -13.56
N GLY A 103 4.62 12.54 -13.11
CA GLY A 103 4.77 13.90 -12.59
C GLY A 103 4.47 14.96 -13.65
N LEU A 104 4.89 14.75 -14.89
CA LEU A 104 4.58 15.67 -15.98
C LEU A 104 3.11 15.61 -16.41
N ASN A 105 2.49 14.43 -16.45
CA ASN A 105 1.06 14.30 -16.73
C ASN A 105 0.20 15.03 -15.68
N ALA A 106 0.58 14.96 -14.40
CA ALA A 106 -0.06 15.72 -13.34
C ALA A 106 0.05 17.24 -13.57
N LEU A 107 1.22 17.73 -13.98
CA LEU A 107 1.45 19.15 -14.28
C LEU A 107 0.70 19.62 -15.53
N ILE A 108 0.62 18.79 -16.57
CA ILE A 108 -0.18 19.08 -17.77
C ILE A 108 -1.66 19.19 -17.42
N GLY A 109 -2.16 18.25 -16.61
CA GLY A 109 -3.54 18.26 -16.10
C GLY A 109 -3.87 19.54 -15.32
N ALA A 110 -2.92 20.01 -14.50
CA ALA A 110 -3.05 21.29 -13.80
C ALA A 110 -3.03 22.51 -14.76
N SER A 111 -2.17 22.51 -15.79
CA SER A 111 -2.01 23.65 -16.71
C SER A 111 -3.13 23.83 -17.75
N LYS A 112 -3.79 22.74 -18.17
CA LYS A 112 -4.88 22.77 -19.16
C LYS A 112 -6.25 23.10 -18.55
N ALA A 113 -6.30 23.37 -17.25
CA ALA A 113 -7.51 23.86 -16.60
C ALA A 113 -7.79 25.30 -17.05
N THR A 114 -8.80 25.49 -17.89
CA THR A 114 -9.29 26.81 -18.30
C THR A 114 -9.79 27.60 -17.08
N PRO A 115 -9.59 28.94 -17.01
CA PRO A 115 -10.05 29.78 -15.89
C PRO A 115 -11.56 29.66 -15.59
N ASP A 116 -12.40 29.50 -16.61
CA ASP A 116 -13.86 29.31 -16.45
C ASP A 116 -14.27 27.94 -15.88
N ALA A 117 -13.34 27.00 -15.75
CA ALA A 117 -13.57 25.68 -15.13
C ALA A 117 -12.95 25.58 -13.73
N VAL A 118 -12.43 26.69 -13.19
CA VAL A 118 -11.79 26.75 -11.87
C VAL A 118 -12.82 26.95 -10.74
N GLU A 119 -14.00 27.49 -11.04
CA GLU A 119 -15.06 27.71 -10.03
C GLU A 119 -15.81 26.43 -9.61
N ASP A 120 -15.70 25.32 -10.36
CA ASP A 120 -16.59 24.15 -10.19
C ASP A 120 -15.87 22.81 -9.92
N ARG A 121 -14.61 22.83 -9.45
CA ARG A 121 -13.83 21.59 -9.20
C ARG A 121 -13.63 21.28 -7.73
N GLN A 122 -14.72 21.14 -6.98
CA GLN A 122 -14.62 20.23 -5.83
C GLN A 122 -14.47 18.81 -6.39
N THR A 123 -13.34 18.16 -6.12
CA THR A 123 -13.20 16.73 -6.46
C THR A 123 -14.25 15.93 -5.70
N LEU A 124 -14.72 14.80 -6.23
CA LEU A 124 -15.69 13.95 -5.51
C LEU A 124 -15.17 13.55 -4.11
N ARG A 125 -13.84 13.40 -3.99
CA ARG A 125 -13.14 13.19 -2.72
C ARG A 125 -13.32 14.37 -1.76
N GLU A 126 -13.12 15.60 -2.22
CA GLU A 126 -13.31 16.81 -1.41
C GLU A 126 -14.76 17.00 -0.98
N MET A 127 -15.72 16.81 -1.89
CA MET A 127 -17.15 16.90 -1.58
C MET A 127 -17.51 15.91 -0.45
N TRP A 128 -17.05 14.67 -0.57
CA TRP A 128 -17.23 13.65 0.45
C TRP A 128 -16.58 14.03 1.79
N LEU A 129 -15.32 14.48 1.78
CA LEU A 129 -14.62 14.87 3.01
C LEU A 129 -15.27 16.07 3.69
N LYS A 130 -15.75 17.04 2.92
CA LYS A 130 -16.50 18.20 3.42
C LYS A 130 -17.81 17.76 4.07
N GLU A 131 -18.57 16.87 3.43
CA GLU A 131 -19.80 16.32 4.01
C GLU A 131 -19.52 15.57 5.33
N MET A 132 -18.43 14.79 5.39
CA MET A 132 -18.01 14.09 6.60
C MET A 132 -17.59 15.05 7.72
N PHE A 133 -16.93 16.14 7.37
CA PHE A 133 -16.58 17.21 8.30
C PHE A 133 -17.83 17.91 8.84
N GLU A 134 -18.74 18.33 7.98
CA GLU A 134 -19.99 19.01 8.38
C GLU A 134 -20.82 18.12 9.32
N LYS A 135 -20.91 16.82 9.05
CA LYS A 135 -21.57 15.86 9.94
C LYS A 135 -20.92 15.79 11.33
N ALA A 136 -19.59 15.92 11.41
CA ALA A 136 -18.88 15.94 12.69
C ALA A 136 -18.97 17.30 13.40
N SER A 137 -18.99 18.39 12.63
CA SER A 137 -19.06 19.77 13.13
C SER A 137 -20.46 20.15 13.64
N LYS A 138 -21.54 19.47 13.23
CA LYS A 138 -22.90 19.69 13.78
C LYS A 138 -23.00 19.60 15.32
N ASN A 139 -22.06 18.92 15.97
CA ASN A 139 -21.99 18.84 17.43
C ASN A 139 -21.25 20.03 18.09
N ASN A 140 -20.55 20.86 17.31
CA ASN A 140 -19.71 21.96 17.76
C ASN A 140 -20.18 23.27 17.10
N SER A 141 -20.84 24.12 17.89
CA SER A 141 -21.31 25.44 17.48
C SER A 141 -20.14 26.33 17.03
N GLY A 142 -19.91 26.48 15.72
CA GLY A 142 -18.92 27.44 15.21
C GLY A 142 -18.26 27.11 13.87
N GLY A 143 -18.55 25.99 13.21
CA GLY A 143 -17.93 25.63 11.93
C GLY A 143 -16.49 25.10 12.05
N PHE A 144 -16.05 24.80 13.28
CA PHE A 144 -14.76 24.20 13.59
C PHE A 144 -14.96 22.88 14.34
N ILE A 145 -13.95 22.01 14.28
CA ILE A 145 -13.85 20.84 15.16
C ILE A 145 -12.59 20.94 16.02
N ASP A 146 -12.65 20.39 17.23
CA ASP A 146 -11.48 20.26 18.10
C ASP A 146 -10.56 19.10 17.63
N GLN A 147 -9.32 19.08 18.11
CA GLN A 147 -8.35 18.03 17.78
C GLN A 147 -8.84 16.61 18.10
N THR A 148 -9.56 16.42 19.21
CA THR A 148 -10.04 15.08 19.61
C THR A 148 -11.09 14.58 18.64
N THR A 149 -12.02 15.45 18.25
CA THR A 149 -13.04 15.17 17.24
C THR A 149 -12.40 14.92 15.87
N CYS A 150 -11.38 15.68 15.50
CA CYS A 150 -10.63 15.46 14.26
C CYS A 150 -9.93 14.09 14.24
N ILE A 151 -9.23 13.72 15.31
CA ILE A 151 -8.59 12.40 15.42
C ILE A 151 -9.61 11.28 15.27
N LYS A 152 -10.76 11.38 15.95
CA LYS A 152 -11.85 10.40 15.85
C LYS A 152 -12.41 10.33 14.43
N LEU A 153 -12.59 11.47 13.77
CA LEU A 153 -13.08 11.54 12.40
C LEU A 153 -12.11 10.87 11.43
N ILE A 154 -10.83 11.25 11.46
CA ILE A 154 -9.79 10.63 10.62
C ILE A 154 -9.77 9.11 10.83
N LYS A 155 -9.75 8.66 12.08
CA LYS A 155 -9.74 7.23 12.42
C LYS A 155 -10.98 6.46 11.99
N ARG A 156 -12.13 7.15 11.90
CA ARG A 156 -13.37 6.57 11.37
C ARG A 156 -13.33 6.46 9.85
N LEU A 157 -12.74 7.45 9.17
CA LEU A 157 -12.64 7.46 7.70
C LEU A 157 -11.55 6.52 7.20
N ASP A 158 -10.45 6.39 7.93
CA ASP A 158 -9.38 5.43 7.69
C ASP A 158 -8.75 4.96 9.02
N SER A 159 -9.05 3.71 9.38
CA SER A 159 -8.53 3.07 10.60
C SER A 159 -7.03 2.77 10.54
N HIS A 160 -6.47 2.62 9.33
CA HIS A 160 -5.09 2.19 9.10
C HIS A 160 -4.08 3.33 9.32
N VAL A 161 -4.50 4.59 9.20
CA VAL A 161 -3.61 5.75 9.44
C VAL A 161 -3.11 5.72 10.88
N ALA A 162 -1.79 5.61 11.08
CA ALA A 162 -1.22 5.54 12.42
C ALA A 162 -1.58 6.77 13.29
N LEU A 163 -2.01 6.54 14.54
CA LEU A 163 -2.43 7.64 15.44
C LEU A 163 -1.31 8.66 15.68
N VAL A 164 -0.06 8.21 15.72
CA VAL A 164 1.12 9.06 15.88
C VAL A 164 1.24 10.04 14.70
N ARG A 165 1.02 9.59 13.46
CA ARG A 165 1.05 10.44 12.25
C ARG A 165 -0.03 11.51 12.30
N VAL A 166 -1.24 11.16 12.74
CA VAL A 166 -2.35 12.13 12.88
C VAL A 166 -1.99 13.21 13.90
N ARG A 167 -1.47 12.82 15.07
CA ARG A 167 -1.08 13.77 16.13
C ARG A 167 0.04 14.70 15.70
N GLN A 168 1.06 14.17 15.01
CA GLN A 168 2.15 14.97 14.46
C GLN A 168 1.61 16.00 13.46
N LYS A 169 0.74 15.58 12.54
CA LYS A 169 0.17 16.48 11.54
C LYS A 169 -0.69 17.59 12.16
N LEU A 170 -1.47 17.27 13.18
CA LEU A 170 -2.22 18.26 13.94
C LEU A 170 -1.31 19.30 14.62
N GLN A 171 -0.18 18.86 15.18
CA GLN A 171 0.80 19.78 15.77
C GLN A 171 1.41 20.70 14.70
N GLU A 172 1.78 20.17 13.53
CA GLU A 172 2.31 20.98 12.41
C GLU A 172 1.35 22.10 12.00
N TYR A 173 0.05 21.80 11.89
CA TYR A 173 -0.99 22.79 11.56
C TYR A 173 -1.22 23.80 12.69
N ASP A 174 -1.14 23.38 13.96
CA ASP A 174 -1.32 24.29 15.11
C ASP A 174 -0.13 25.23 15.35
N MET A 175 1.09 24.84 14.96
CA MET A 175 2.29 25.67 15.11
C MET A 175 2.21 27.00 14.34
N GLY A 176 1.45 27.04 13.25
CA GLY A 176 1.22 28.24 12.44
C GLY A 176 0.11 29.17 12.95
N LYS A 177 -0.63 28.78 14.00
CA LYS A 177 -1.82 29.50 14.47
C LYS A 177 -1.53 30.46 15.62
N THR A 178 -2.30 31.56 15.63
CA THR A 178 -2.37 32.48 16.77
C THR A 178 -3.07 31.80 17.96
N ASP A 179 -2.78 32.25 19.20
CA ASP A 179 -3.24 31.58 20.43
C ASP A 179 -4.76 31.38 20.51
N GLY A 180 -5.58 32.26 19.90
CA GLY A 180 -7.04 32.14 19.87
C GLY A 180 -7.60 31.11 18.87
N CYS A 181 -6.79 30.66 17.93
CA CYS A 181 -7.17 29.72 16.86
C CYS A 181 -6.57 28.32 17.06
N ARG A 182 -5.65 28.14 18.02
CA ARG A 182 -5.02 26.86 18.32
C ARG A 182 -6.07 25.82 18.72
N GLY A 183 -5.90 24.60 18.20
CA GLY A 183 -6.77 23.47 18.50
C GLY A 183 -8.15 23.52 17.82
N ARG A 184 -8.43 24.55 17.01
CA ARG A 184 -9.63 24.62 16.16
C ARG A 184 -9.25 24.29 14.73
N ILE A 185 -9.97 23.36 14.12
CA ILE A 185 -9.71 22.88 12.76
C ILE A 185 -10.93 23.21 11.92
N ASP A 186 -10.73 23.96 10.84
CA ASP A 186 -11.80 24.23 9.88
C ASP A 186 -11.93 23.12 8.81
N SER A 187 -12.94 23.25 7.94
CA SER A 187 -13.22 22.25 6.92
C SER A 187 -12.07 22.08 5.92
N GLN A 188 -11.38 23.16 5.55
CA GLN A 188 -10.34 23.12 4.54
C GLN A 188 -9.08 22.48 5.13
N GLU A 189 -8.70 22.90 6.34
CA GLU A 189 -7.59 22.32 7.08
C GLU A 189 -7.77 20.81 7.30
N PHE A 190 -9.00 20.37 7.61
CA PHE A 190 -9.30 18.95 7.72
C PHE A 190 -9.12 18.21 6.40
N ILE A 191 -9.64 18.75 5.29
CA ILE A 191 -9.54 18.13 3.96
C ILE A 191 -8.07 17.97 3.56
N ASP A 192 -7.28 19.03 3.69
CA ASP A 192 -5.87 19.02 3.28
C ASP A 192 -5.04 18.07 4.15
N MET A 193 -5.24 18.14 5.47
CA MET A 193 -4.61 17.22 6.40
C MET A 193 -4.97 15.76 6.10
N PHE A 194 -6.26 15.46 5.84
CA PHE A 194 -6.69 14.10 5.52
C PHE A 194 -6.02 13.59 4.23
N LYS A 195 -6.00 14.41 3.18
CA LYS A 195 -5.34 14.05 1.92
C LYS A 195 -3.85 13.76 2.13
N GLU A 196 -3.14 14.57 2.90
CA GLU A 196 -1.70 14.37 3.14
C GLU A 196 -1.38 13.12 3.97
N ILE A 197 -2.24 12.74 4.92
CA ILE A 197 -1.98 11.57 5.77
C ILE A 197 -2.51 10.26 5.18
N ALA A 198 -3.65 10.29 4.47
CA ALA A 198 -4.32 9.10 3.97
C ALA A 198 -3.91 8.74 2.54
N THR A 199 -3.37 9.70 1.76
CA THR A 199 -2.87 9.38 0.40
C THR A 199 -1.51 8.71 0.50
N ARG A 200 -1.48 7.42 0.22
CA ARG A 200 -0.25 6.63 0.11
C ARG A 200 0.36 6.80 -1.28
N PRO A 201 1.58 7.37 -1.43
CA PRO A 201 2.16 7.67 -2.74
C PRO A 201 2.22 6.45 -3.66
N GLU A 202 2.61 5.29 -3.13
CA GLU A 202 2.71 4.03 -3.88
C GLU A 202 1.37 3.55 -4.44
N ILE A 203 0.27 3.73 -3.70
CA ILE A 203 -1.07 3.37 -4.17
C ILE A 203 -1.56 4.41 -5.18
N TYR A 204 -1.26 5.68 -4.96
CA TYR A 204 -1.58 6.74 -5.91
C TYR A 204 -0.89 6.52 -7.25
N PHE A 205 0.40 6.14 -7.25
CA PHE A 205 1.12 5.80 -8.47
C PHE A 205 0.51 4.60 -9.18
N LEU A 206 0.09 3.58 -8.44
CA LEU A 206 -0.62 2.45 -9.01
C LEU A 206 -1.95 2.88 -9.66
N LEU A 207 -2.75 3.70 -8.99
CA LEU A 207 -4.00 4.23 -9.53
C LEU A 207 -3.77 4.99 -10.83
N ILE A 208 -2.79 5.90 -10.85
CA ILE A 208 -2.46 6.72 -12.03
C ILE A 208 -1.97 5.85 -13.18
N ARG A 209 -1.21 4.78 -12.90
CA ARG A 209 -0.75 3.84 -13.93
C ARG A 209 -1.91 3.22 -14.72
N TYR A 210 -3.06 2.99 -14.08
CA TYR A 210 -4.24 2.41 -14.71
C TYR A 210 -5.15 3.45 -15.36
N ALA A 211 -5.48 4.55 -14.67
CA ALA A 211 -6.49 5.50 -15.15
C ALA A 211 -5.93 6.76 -15.83
N ASN A 212 -4.64 7.08 -15.66
CA ASN A 212 -4.05 8.39 -16.01
C ASN A 212 -4.84 9.60 -15.44
N LYS A 213 -5.60 9.39 -14.36
CA LYS A 213 -6.51 10.33 -13.69
C LYS A 213 -6.49 10.04 -12.18
N ASP A 214 -7.15 10.88 -11.38
CA ASP A 214 -7.25 10.76 -9.92
C ASP A 214 -8.33 9.76 -9.43
N TYR A 215 -8.95 9.01 -10.33
CA TYR A 215 -9.91 7.94 -10.04
C TYR A 215 -9.83 6.83 -11.09
N LEU A 216 -10.23 5.60 -10.73
CA LEU A 216 -10.45 4.49 -11.66
C LEU A 216 -11.90 4.48 -12.14
N THR A 217 -12.12 4.36 -13.44
CA THR A 217 -13.45 4.00 -13.98
C THR A 217 -13.76 2.52 -13.71
N LEU A 218 -14.99 2.10 -14.00
CA LEU A 218 -15.39 0.70 -13.95
C LEU A 218 -14.47 -0.16 -14.82
N GLU A 219 -14.15 0.31 -16.02
CA GLU A 219 -13.27 -0.37 -16.98
C GLU A 219 -11.81 -0.40 -16.50
N ASP A 220 -11.30 0.72 -15.96
CA ASP A 220 -9.93 0.77 -15.43
C ASP A 220 -9.76 -0.20 -14.25
N PHE A 221 -10.76 -0.26 -13.35
CA PHE A 221 -10.72 -1.16 -12.21
C PHE A 221 -10.90 -2.62 -12.62
N HIS A 222 -11.76 -2.92 -13.60
CA HIS A 222 -11.88 -4.26 -14.16
C HIS A 222 -10.55 -4.74 -14.75
N LEU A 223 -9.86 -3.89 -15.52
CA LEU A 223 -8.54 -4.19 -16.07
C LEU A 223 -7.49 -4.46 -14.97
N PHE A 224 -7.54 -3.71 -13.87
CA PHE A 224 -6.67 -3.94 -12.72
C PHE A 224 -6.91 -5.31 -12.06
N LEU A 225 -8.18 -5.69 -11.87
CA LEU A 225 -8.54 -6.97 -11.25
C LEU A 225 -8.12 -8.17 -12.12
N GLU A 226 -8.33 -8.09 -13.43
CA GLU A 226 -7.91 -9.16 -14.33
C GLU A 226 -6.39 -9.22 -14.50
N GLY A 227 -5.74 -8.07 -14.69
CA GLY A 227 -4.33 -7.98 -15.03
C GLY A 227 -3.38 -8.17 -13.85
N GLU A 228 -3.63 -7.50 -12.72
CA GLU A 228 -2.72 -7.52 -11.56
C GLU A 228 -3.16 -8.48 -10.47
N GLN A 229 -4.47 -8.60 -10.23
CA GLN A 229 -4.99 -9.54 -9.22
C GLN A 229 -5.22 -10.96 -9.78
N GLY A 230 -5.08 -11.15 -11.11
CA GLY A 230 -5.23 -12.46 -11.75
C GLY A 230 -6.66 -13.02 -11.69
N MET A 231 -7.67 -12.17 -11.48
CA MET A 231 -9.07 -12.57 -11.34
C MET A 231 -9.70 -12.85 -12.72
N ALA A 232 -9.42 -14.01 -13.30
CA ALA A 232 -9.92 -14.38 -14.61
C ALA A 232 -11.46 -14.55 -14.64
N GLY A 233 -12.10 -14.05 -15.71
CA GLY A 233 -13.53 -14.24 -15.96
C GLY A 233 -14.44 -13.44 -15.02
N LEU A 234 -13.95 -12.29 -14.54
CA LEU A 234 -14.70 -11.44 -13.63
C LEU A 234 -15.87 -10.78 -14.36
N THR A 235 -17.08 -10.92 -13.83
CA THR A 235 -18.27 -10.27 -14.41
C THR A 235 -18.33 -8.80 -14.02
N THR A 236 -18.92 -7.97 -14.88
CA THR A 236 -19.09 -6.53 -14.61
C THR A 236 -19.86 -6.28 -13.32
N GLU A 237 -20.83 -7.13 -12.98
CA GLU A 237 -21.61 -7.05 -11.75
C GLU A 237 -20.71 -7.16 -10.51
N LYS A 238 -19.76 -8.10 -10.49
CA LYS A 238 -18.82 -8.25 -9.37
C LYS A 238 -17.93 -7.03 -9.20
N VAL A 239 -17.47 -6.43 -10.30
CA VAL A 239 -16.67 -5.19 -10.24
C VAL A 239 -17.48 -4.06 -9.61
N ILE A 240 -18.76 -3.94 -9.99
CA ILE A 240 -19.68 -2.95 -9.40
C ILE A 240 -19.88 -3.22 -7.91
N GLU A 241 -20.13 -4.47 -7.51
CA GLU A 241 -20.29 -4.86 -6.10
C GLU A 241 -19.04 -4.49 -5.28
N THR A 242 -17.84 -4.73 -5.82
CA THR A 242 -16.58 -4.34 -5.18
C THR A 242 -16.47 -2.81 -5.03
N ILE A 243 -16.81 -2.04 -6.06
CA ILE A 243 -16.84 -0.56 -5.96
C ILE A 243 -17.84 -0.12 -4.90
N GLU A 244 -19.06 -0.67 -4.90
CA GLU A 244 -20.10 -0.33 -3.92
C GLU A 244 -19.69 -0.65 -2.48
N LYS A 245 -18.91 -1.71 -2.29
CA LYS A 245 -18.40 -2.16 -0.99
C LYS A 245 -17.28 -1.27 -0.45
N TYR A 246 -16.32 -0.88 -1.29
CA TYR A 246 -15.09 -0.22 -0.82
C TYR A 246 -15.08 1.30 -0.99
N GLU A 247 -15.74 1.85 -2.01
CA GLU A 247 -15.72 3.29 -2.29
C GLU A 247 -16.57 4.06 -1.26
N PRO A 248 -15.96 4.92 -0.42
CA PRO A 248 -16.71 5.68 0.57
C PRO A 248 -17.66 6.73 -0.02
N ALA A 249 -17.26 7.41 -1.10
CA ALA A 249 -18.00 8.55 -1.62
C ALA A 249 -19.28 8.08 -2.35
N PRO A 250 -20.48 8.49 -1.91
CA PRO A 250 -21.74 8.09 -2.55
C PRO A 250 -21.83 8.50 -4.02
N GLU A 251 -21.35 9.69 -4.36
CA GLU A 251 -21.34 10.24 -5.70
C GLU A 251 -20.40 9.45 -6.62
N ALA A 252 -19.23 9.04 -6.12
CA ALA A 252 -18.30 8.19 -6.86
C ALA A 252 -18.89 6.80 -7.12
N ARG A 253 -19.55 6.19 -6.11
CA ARG A 253 -20.29 4.94 -6.28
C ARG A 253 -21.37 5.04 -7.35
N LYS A 254 -22.17 6.11 -7.32
CA LYS A 254 -23.21 6.37 -8.34
C LYS A 254 -22.61 6.47 -9.75
N ASN A 255 -21.42 7.06 -9.86
CA ASN A 255 -20.68 7.18 -11.12
C ASN A 255 -19.90 5.91 -11.51
N ARG A 256 -19.93 4.85 -10.68
CA ARG A 256 -19.13 3.63 -10.84
C ARG A 256 -17.63 3.94 -10.93
N GLN A 257 -17.18 4.85 -10.08
CA GLN A 257 -15.80 5.28 -9.98
C GLN A 257 -15.21 4.82 -8.65
N MET A 258 -13.95 4.41 -8.66
CA MET A 258 -13.17 4.11 -7.46
C MET A 258 -12.13 5.20 -7.25
N LEU A 259 -12.26 5.98 -6.18
CA LEU A 259 -11.29 7.00 -5.79
C LEU A 259 -10.12 6.35 -5.03
N ILE A 260 -9.07 7.14 -4.76
CA ILE A 260 -7.89 6.66 -4.04
C ILE A 260 -8.20 6.06 -2.67
N ASP A 261 -9.19 6.60 -1.94
CA ASP A 261 -9.57 6.08 -0.63
C ASP A 261 -10.28 4.72 -0.74
N GLY A 262 -11.18 4.55 -1.72
CA GLY A 262 -11.82 3.28 -2.02
C GLY A 262 -10.82 2.23 -2.50
N PHE A 263 -9.92 2.62 -3.40
CA PHE A 263 -8.88 1.73 -3.91
C PHE A 263 -7.91 1.28 -2.82
N THR A 264 -7.51 2.19 -1.93
CA THR A 264 -6.69 1.85 -0.76
C THR A 264 -7.40 0.86 0.16
N ARG A 265 -8.71 1.05 0.40
CA ARG A 265 -9.51 0.12 1.21
C ARG A 265 -9.61 -1.26 0.57
N TYR A 266 -9.78 -1.33 -0.75
CA TYR A 266 -9.80 -2.59 -1.49
C TYR A 266 -8.47 -3.34 -1.33
N LEU A 267 -7.34 -2.69 -1.61
CA LEU A 267 -6.00 -3.30 -1.51
C LEU A 267 -5.62 -3.77 -0.10
N MET A 268 -6.20 -3.14 0.92
CA MET A 268 -5.99 -3.49 2.33
C MET A 268 -7.07 -4.43 2.88
N SER A 269 -8.00 -4.89 2.04
CA SER A 269 -9.07 -5.80 2.43
C SER A 269 -8.63 -7.26 2.41
N GLU A 270 -9.38 -8.12 3.09
CA GLU A 270 -9.16 -9.58 3.05
C GLU A 270 -9.26 -10.18 1.64
N GLU A 271 -9.92 -9.51 0.69
CA GLU A 271 -9.98 -9.96 -0.71
C GLU A 271 -8.63 -9.85 -1.43
N CYS A 272 -7.74 -9.00 -0.92
CA CYS A 272 -6.37 -8.82 -1.40
C CYS A 272 -5.35 -9.48 -0.45
N ASP A 273 -5.77 -10.35 0.46
CA ASP A 273 -4.85 -11.09 1.32
C ASP A 273 -3.91 -11.94 0.46
N LEU A 274 -2.63 -11.95 0.86
CA LEU A 274 -1.61 -12.74 0.19
C LEU A 274 -1.88 -14.26 0.28
N PHE A 275 -2.57 -14.69 1.32
CA PHE A 275 -2.85 -16.11 1.56
C PHE A 275 -4.17 -16.52 0.92
N ASP A 276 -4.16 -17.67 0.25
CA ASP A 276 -5.37 -18.26 -0.30
C ASP A 276 -6.42 -18.49 0.81
N PRO A 277 -7.61 -17.87 0.71
CA PRO A 277 -8.69 -18.08 1.67
C PRO A 277 -9.09 -19.55 1.85
N ALA A 278 -8.93 -20.39 0.82
CA ALA A 278 -9.19 -21.83 0.91
C ALA A 278 -8.28 -22.53 1.93
N HIS A 279 -7.07 -22.01 2.14
CA HIS A 279 -6.10 -22.51 3.11
C HIS A 279 -6.35 -22.01 4.55
N ARG A 280 -7.39 -21.20 4.79
CA ARG A 280 -7.81 -20.81 6.15
C ARG A 280 -8.48 -21.96 6.91
N THR A 281 -8.91 -22.99 6.19
CA THR A 281 -9.47 -24.22 6.77
C THR A 281 -8.61 -25.42 6.37
N VAL A 282 -8.89 -26.60 6.93
CA VAL A 282 -8.19 -27.82 6.54
C VAL A 282 -8.48 -28.11 5.08
N CYS A 283 -7.49 -27.85 4.21
CA CYS A 283 -7.56 -28.04 2.77
C CYS A 283 -6.83 -29.31 2.30
N GLN A 284 -6.06 -29.95 3.18
CA GLN A 284 -5.36 -31.18 2.90
C GLN A 284 -6.32 -32.38 2.96
N ASP A 285 -6.05 -33.41 2.14
CA ASP A 285 -6.70 -34.71 2.29
C ASP A 285 -6.22 -35.37 3.59
N MET A 286 -7.11 -35.44 4.59
CA MET A 286 -6.84 -36.03 5.89
C MET A 286 -7.13 -37.54 5.95
N GLY A 287 -7.41 -38.18 4.80
CA GLY A 287 -7.64 -39.63 4.67
C GLY A 287 -6.38 -40.46 4.35
N GLN A 288 -5.24 -39.81 4.08
CA GLN A 288 -3.97 -40.49 3.81
C GLN A 288 -3.38 -41.15 5.07
N PRO A 289 -2.46 -42.13 4.95
CA PRO A 289 -1.71 -42.68 6.07
C PRO A 289 -0.88 -41.62 6.82
N LEU A 290 -0.69 -41.79 8.14
CA LEU A 290 0.02 -40.81 8.99
C LEU A 290 1.43 -40.46 8.49
N VAL A 291 2.12 -41.41 7.85
CA VAL A 291 3.47 -41.23 7.30
C VAL A 291 3.55 -40.25 6.12
N HIS A 292 2.41 -39.77 5.60
CA HIS A 292 2.34 -38.78 4.53
C HIS A 292 2.25 -37.33 5.04
N TYR A 293 2.12 -37.10 6.34
CA TYR A 293 1.97 -35.76 6.90
C TYR A 293 3.20 -35.33 7.67
N PHE A 294 3.51 -34.04 7.57
CA PHE A 294 4.36 -33.40 8.56
C PHE A 294 3.55 -33.16 9.83
N VAL A 295 4.03 -33.69 10.95
CA VAL A 295 3.37 -33.56 12.25
C VAL A 295 4.09 -32.47 13.05
N SER A 296 3.32 -31.52 13.60
CA SER A 296 3.85 -30.51 14.52
C SER A 296 4.27 -31.21 15.82
N THR A 297 5.56 -31.16 16.15
CA THR A 297 6.17 -31.95 17.22
C THR A 297 6.95 -31.05 18.19
N SER A 298 6.82 -31.32 19.49
CA SER A 298 7.56 -30.67 20.56
C SER A 298 8.56 -31.64 21.19
N HIS A 299 9.82 -31.20 21.32
CA HIS A 299 10.89 -31.94 21.98
C HIS A 299 11.07 -31.43 23.42
N ASN A 300 11.21 -32.35 24.38
CA ASN A 300 11.33 -32.06 25.82
C ASN A 300 10.31 -31.03 26.29
N THR A 301 9.03 -31.29 26.01
CA THR A 301 7.90 -30.34 26.13
C THR A 301 7.75 -29.72 27.51
N TYR A 302 8.20 -30.43 28.55
CA TYR A 302 8.18 -29.96 29.93
C TYR A 302 9.19 -28.85 30.22
N LEU A 303 10.28 -28.71 29.45
CA LEU A 303 11.32 -27.71 29.69
C LEU A 303 10.96 -26.35 29.09
N LEU A 304 10.96 -25.31 29.92
CA LEU A 304 10.70 -23.94 29.46
C LEU A 304 11.97 -23.22 28.99
N GLU A 305 13.14 -23.66 29.46
CA GLU A 305 14.41 -22.97 29.23
C GLU A 305 15.57 -23.97 29.00
N ASP A 306 16.66 -23.83 29.76
CA ASP A 306 17.91 -24.58 29.64
C ASP A 306 17.73 -26.09 29.86
N GLN A 307 18.46 -26.88 29.07
CA GLN A 307 18.38 -28.34 29.10
C GLN A 307 19.02 -28.97 30.34
N LEU A 308 19.88 -28.26 31.08
CA LEU A 308 20.63 -28.81 32.21
C LEU A 308 20.13 -28.31 33.56
N LYS A 309 19.61 -27.09 33.65
CA LYS A 309 19.22 -26.42 34.89
C LYS A 309 17.86 -25.69 34.80
N GLY A 310 17.19 -25.75 33.65
CA GLY A 310 15.94 -25.05 33.43
C GLY A 310 14.76 -25.62 34.22
N PRO A 311 13.70 -24.82 34.44
CA PRO A 311 12.49 -25.29 35.07
C PRO A 311 11.69 -26.22 34.13
N SER A 312 11.20 -27.32 34.69
CA SER A 312 10.13 -28.14 34.14
C SER A 312 8.77 -27.60 34.57
N SER A 313 7.82 -27.48 33.64
CA SER A 313 6.46 -27.02 33.94
C SER A 313 5.41 -27.77 33.11
N VAL A 314 4.24 -27.97 33.73
CA VAL A 314 3.03 -28.46 33.06
C VAL A 314 2.56 -27.47 31.99
N ASP A 315 2.79 -26.17 32.18
CA ASP A 315 2.41 -25.12 31.23
C ASP A 315 3.05 -25.29 29.85
N GLY A 316 4.20 -25.97 29.78
CA GLY A 316 4.84 -26.32 28.51
C GLY A 316 3.91 -27.14 27.62
N TYR A 317 3.20 -28.12 28.18
CA TYR A 317 2.23 -28.94 27.47
C TYR A 317 1.00 -28.13 27.07
N ILE A 318 0.46 -27.33 27.98
CA ILE A 318 -0.72 -26.49 27.72
C ILE A 318 -0.44 -25.56 26.54
N ARG A 319 0.71 -24.88 26.56
CA ARG A 319 1.10 -23.92 25.51
C ARG A 319 1.25 -24.59 24.15
N VAL A 320 1.96 -25.71 24.05
CA VAL A 320 2.18 -26.34 22.73
C VAL A 320 0.90 -26.94 22.15
N LEU A 321 0.01 -27.48 23.00
CA LEU A 321 -1.29 -28.01 22.56
C LEU A 321 -2.22 -26.87 22.10
N ALA A 322 -2.23 -25.74 22.81
CA ALA A 322 -2.96 -24.54 22.40
C ALA A 322 -2.45 -23.92 21.08
N CYS A 323 -1.20 -24.23 20.69
CA CYS A 323 -0.63 -23.86 19.40
C CYS A 323 -0.76 -24.96 18.32
N GLY A 324 -1.52 -26.03 18.58
CA GLY A 324 -1.78 -27.09 17.61
C GLY A 324 -0.67 -28.13 17.45
N CYS A 325 0.28 -28.23 18.38
CA CYS A 325 1.24 -29.32 18.42
C CYS A 325 0.53 -30.67 18.57
N ARG A 326 0.92 -31.68 17.78
CA ARG A 326 0.30 -33.02 17.67
C ARG A 326 1.27 -34.16 18.02
N CYS A 327 2.38 -33.85 18.65
CA CYS A 327 3.29 -34.85 19.20
C CYS A 327 4.11 -34.20 20.32
N VAL A 328 4.01 -34.75 21.54
CA VAL A 328 4.69 -34.22 22.73
C VAL A 328 5.59 -35.29 23.35
N LYS A 329 6.67 -34.86 23.98
CA LYS A 329 7.62 -35.76 24.64
C LYS A 329 7.48 -35.67 26.16
N VAL A 330 7.28 -36.82 26.80
CA VAL A 330 7.16 -36.96 28.26
C VAL A 330 8.25 -37.91 28.77
N ASP A 331 9.28 -37.37 29.42
CA ASP A 331 10.38 -38.16 29.98
C ASP A 331 10.05 -38.56 31.42
N VAL A 332 9.55 -39.79 31.59
CA VAL A 332 9.07 -40.30 32.88
C VAL A 332 10.18 -41.03 33.62
N TRP A 333 10.32 -40.72 34.91
CA TRP A 333 11.30 -41.31 35.82
C TRP A 333 10.62 -41.70 37.14
N ASP A 334 11.22 -42.68 37.83
CA ASP A 334 10.75 -43.10 39.15
C ASP A 334 10.90 -41.97 40.18
N GLY A 335 9.82 -41.70 40.91
CA GLY A 335 9.82 -40.84 42.10
C GLY A 335 9.56 -41.66 43.37
N GLN A 336 9.78 -41.05 44.53
CA GLN A 336 9.61 -41.74 45.82
C GLN A 336 8.14 -42.06 46.13
N GLU A 337 7.23 -41.15 45.77
CA GLU A 337 5.78 -41.30 46.03
C GLU A 337 4.97 -41.51 44.74
N GLU A 338 5.31 -40.80 43.67
CA GLU A 338 4.67 -40.93 42.35
C GLU A 338 5.69 -40.72 41.21
N PRO A 339 5.40 -41.19 39.97
CA PRO A 339 6.28 -40.95 38.83
C PRO A 339 6.44 -39.47 38.52
N LEU A 340 7.64 -39.07 38.12
CA LEU A 340 8.01 -37.67 37.86
C LEU A 340 8.41 -37.48 36.40
N VAL A 341 8.24 -36.26 35.91
CA VAL A 341 8.70 -35.83 34.59
C VAL A 341 9.82 -34.80 34.75
N TYR A 342 10.99 -35.09 34.17
CA TYR A 342 12.15 -34.21 34.15
C TYR A 342 13.24 -34.76 33.21
N HIS A 343 14.30 -33.96 32.98
CA HIS A 343 15.44 -34.39 32.19
C HIS A 343 16.44 -35.15 33.08
N GLY A 344 16.57 -36.45 32.85
CA GLY A 344 17.40 -37.33 33.67
C GLY A 344 18.87 -36.93 33.72
N ASN A 345 19.52 -37.21 34.85
CA ASN A 345 20.93 -36.87 35.10
C ASN A 345 21.25 -35.36 34.96
N THR A 346 20.26 -34.49 35.15
CA THR A 346 20.43 -33.04 35.15
C THR A 346 19.86 -32.40 36.42
N LEU A 347 19.95 -31.07 36.51
CA LEU A 347 19.47 -30.26 37.62
C LEU A 347 18.12 -29.58 37.31
N THR A 348 17.41 -30.01 36.25
CA THR A 348 16.08 -29.48 35.93
C THR A 348 15.09 -29.79 37.06
N SER A 349 14.13 -28.90 37.30
CA SER A 349 13.07 -29.17 38.27
C SER A 349 12.20 -30.36 37.82
N LYS A 350 11.42 -30.93 38.74
CA LYS A 350 10.60 -32.12 38.51
C LYS A 350 9.14 -31.78 38.69
N ILE A 351 8.28 -32.34 37.86
CA ILE A 351 6.83 -32.19 37.96
C ILE A 351 6.15 -33.57 38.07
N PRO A 352 5.01 -33.70 38.77
CA PRO A 352 4.30 -34.97 38.85
C PRO A 352 3.78 -35.42 37.49
N PHE A 353 3.97 -36.70 37.14
CA PHE A 353 3.44 -37.27 35.89
C PHE A 353 1.92 -37.17 35.82
N ARG A 354 1.22 -37.34 36.94
CA ARG A 354 -0.24 -37.19 37.04
C ARG A 354 -0.72 -35.83 36.52
N GLU A 355 -0.04 -34.75 36.87
CA GLU A 355 -0.40 -33.39 36.45
C GLU A 355 -0.17 -33.19 34.95
N VAL A 356 0.92 -33.74 34.42
CA VAL A 356 1.22 -33.71 32.97
C VAL A 356 0.12 -34.41 32.17
N ILE A 357 -0.26 -35.64 32.56
CA ILE A 357 -1.33 -36.38 31.87
C ILE A 357 -2.68 -35.69 32.02
N HIS A 358 -2.98 -35.12 33.19
CA HIS A 358 -4.21 -34.35 33.38
C HIS A 358 -4.29 -33.15 32.44
N ALA A 359 -3.20 -32.38 32.31
CA ALA A 359 -3.13 -31.27 31.36
C ALA A 359 -3.25 -31.74 29.91
N ILE A 360 -2.54 -32.79 29.52
CA ILE A 360 -2.67 -33.37 28.17
C ILE A 360 -4.12 -33.78 27.90
N ALA A 361 -4.76 -34.53 28.80
CA ALA A 361 -6.14 -34.97 28.65
C ALA A 361 -7.13 -33.80 28.54
N THR A 362 -6.84 -32.68 29.21
CA THR A 362 -7.69 -31.49 29.22
C THR A 362 -7.57 -30.71 27.90
N TYR A 363 -6.34 -30.50 27.42
CA TYR A 363 -6.07 -29.57 26.31
C TYR A 363 -5.77 -30.25 24.97
N ALA A 364 -5.67 -31.58 24.91
CA ALA A 364 -5.24 -32.31 23.71
C ALA A 364 -6.03 -31.91 22.45
N PHE A 365 -7.33 -31.67 22.57
CA PHE A 365 -8.22 -31.48 21.41
C PHE A 365 -8.91 -30.11 21.36
N ASP A 366 -8.50 -29.14 22.18
CA ASP A 366 -9.11 -27.81 22.20
C ASP A 366 -8.85 -27.02 20.91
N PHE A 367 -7.63 -27.12 20.37
CA PHE A 367 -7.23 -26.42 19.15
C PHE A 367 -7.43 -27.26 17.88
N SER A 368 -7.25 -28.58 17.97
CA SER A 368 -7.25 -29.49 16.81
C SER A 368 -7.89 -30.82 17.16
N VAL A 369 -8.74 -31.32 16.25
CA VAL A 369 -9.44 -32.60 16.38
C VAL A 369 -8.59 -33.81 15.95
N TYR A 370 -7.41 -33.56 15.36
CA TYR A 370 -6.53 -34.61 14.86
C TYR A 370 -5.67 -35.20 15.99
N VAL A 371 -5.23 -36.45 15.77
CA VAL A 371 -4.51 -37.29 16.74
C VAL A 371 -3.29 -36.59 17.35
N LEU A 372 -3.07 -36.83 18.65
CA LEU A 372 -1.94 -36.34 19.45
C LEU A 372 -0.93 -37.46 19.72
#